data_AF-A0A328RGF3-F1
#
_entry.id   AF-A0A328RGF3-F1
#
_cell.length_a   1.000
_cell.length_b   1.000
_cell.length_c   1.000
_cell.angle_alpha   90.00
_cell.angle_beta   90.00
_cell.angle_gamma   90.00
#
_symmetry.space_group_name_H-M   'P 1'
#
loop_
_entity.id
_entity.type
_entity.pdbx_description
1 polymer ?
#
loop_
_entity_poly.entity_id
_entity_poly.type
_entity_poly.pdbx_seq_one_letter_code
_entity_poly.pdbx_strand_id
1 'polypeptide(L)'
;MVHDLTDIDGVYANGICCGIKEEAFDLGYLFVPEATGSAAVFTRHLCPAACVRYTRKIMKHNTLKAIIVNSGNANAATGNQGDSDNK
;
A
#
# COMPACT_ATOMS: atom_id res chain seq x y z
N MET A 1 10.43 -19.56 -15.80
CA MET A 1 9.92 -18.18 -15.94
C MET A 1 9.26 -17.84 -14.62
N VAL A 2 9.65 -16.74 -13.97
CA VAL A 2 8.96 -16.29 -12.76
C VAL A 2 7.73 -15.55 -13.25
N HIS A 3 6.55 -16.02 -12.84
CA HIS A 3 5.29 -15.36 -13.14
C HIS A 3 4.92 -14.45 -11.97
N ASP A 4 4.48 -13.23 -12.24
CA ASP A 4 4.06 -12.27 -11.23
C ASP A 4 2.89 -11.39 -11.68
N LEU A 5 2.55 -10.37 -10.88
CA LEU A 5 1.40 -9.49 -11.13
C LEU A 5 1.50 -8.76 -12.48
N THR A 6 2.71 -8.53 -12.99
CA THR A 6 2.98 -7.80 -14.24
C THR A 6 2.79 -8.65 -15.49
N ASP A 7 2.53 -9.95 -15.35
CA ASP A 7 2.09 -10.80 -16.47
C ASP A 7 0.66 -10.48 -16.95
N ILE A 8 -0.09 -9.68 -16.17
CA ILE A 8 -1.44 -9.23 -16.52
C ILE A 8 -1.33 -7.90 -17.27
N ASP A 9 -1.85 -7.86 -18.50
CA ASP A 9 -1.88 -6.64 -19.31
C ASP A 9 -2.53 -5.47 -18.55
N GLY A 10 -1.83 -4.34 -18.53
CA GLY A 10 -2.28 -3.12 -17.84
C GLY A 10 -2.00 -3.09 -16.33
N VAL A 11 -1.30 -4.09 -15.79
CA VAL A 11 -0.82 -4.10 -14.40
C VAL A 11 0.67 -3.76 -14.36
N TYR A 12 1.01 -2.69 -13.64
CA TYR A 12 2.38 -2.23 -13.46
C TYR A 12 2.77 -2.36 -11.99
N ALA A 13 3.95 -2.90 -11.71
CA ALA A 13 4.48 -2.99 -10.35
C ALA A 13 6.00 -2.86 -10.36
N ASN A 14 6.57 -2.32 -9.28
CA ASN A 14 8.01 -2.31 -9.04
C ASN A 14 8.32 -2.09 -7.56
N GLY A 15 9.55 -2.37 -7.15
CA GLY A 15 10.09 -2.07 -5.84
C GLY A 15 11.43 -1.35 -5.95
N ILE A 16 11.72 -0.48 -4.99
CA ILE A 16 13.00 0.23 -4.87
C ILE A 16 13.55 0.12 -3.45
N CYS A 17 14.85 0.36 -3.30
CA CYS A 17 15.50 0.57 -2.01
C CYS A 17 15.47 2.08 -1.73
N CYS A 18 14.47 2.55 -1.00
CA CYS A 18 14.31 3.94 -0.62
C CYS A 18 15.02 4.30 0.70
N GLY A 19 15.60 3.33 1.41
CA GLY A 19 16.46 3.54 2.58
C GLY A 19 15.76 3.44 3.93
N ILE A 20 14.58 2.81 4.00
CA ILE A 20 13.97 2.36 5.26
C ILE A 20 14.71 1.13 5.79
N LYS A 21 15.14 0.23 4.89
CA LYS A 21 16.04 -0.89 5.19
C LYS A 21 17.42 -0.61 4.60
N GLU A 22 18.47 -1.13 5.23
CA GLU A 22 19.86 -0.89 4.79
C GLU A 22 20.17 -1.58 3.45
N GLU A 23 19.83 -2.87 3.31
CA GLU A 23 20.19 -3.66 2.12
C GLU A 23 19.02 -4.52 1.62
N ALA A 24 17.85 -3.92 1.40
CA ALA A 24 16.70 -4.61 0.81
C ALA A 24 15.68 -3.65 0.17
N PHE A 25 14.89 -4.16 -0.79
CA PHE A 25 13.69 -3.47 -1.25
C PHE A 25 12.74 -3.19 -0.09
N ASP A 26 12.27 -1.95 -0.01
CA ASP A 26 11.53 -1.45 1.14
C ASP A 26 10.41 -0.47 0.80
N LEU A 27 10.31 -0.06 -0.47
CA LEU A 27 9.16 0.66 -1.02
C LEU A 27 8.77 0.03 -2.34
N GLY A 28 7.48 -0.15 -2.57
CA GLY A 28 6.95 -0.69 -3.81
C GLY A 28 5.60 -0.11 -4.15
N TYR A 29 5.19 -0.35 -5.40
CA TYR A 29 3.89 0.04 -5.88
C TYR A 29 3.24 -1.05 -6.73
N LEU A 30 1.91 -1.00 -6.79
CA LEU A 30 1.06 -1.65 -7.79
C LEU A 30 0.21 -0.56 -8.43
N PHE A 31 0.11 -0.54 -9.75
CA PHE A 31 -0.63 0.48 -10.49
C PHE A 31 -1.42 -0.16 -11.63
N VAL A 32 -2.71 0.13 -11.68
CA VAL A 32 -3.67 -0.33 -12.68
C VAL A 32 -4.46 0.90 -13.16
N PRO A 33 -4.00 1.59 -14.23
CA PRO A 33 -4.61 2.83 -14.70
C PRO A 33 -6.10 2.68 -15.05
N GLU A 34 -6.46 1.53 -15.63
CA GLU A 34 -7.80 1.19 -16.11
C GLU A 34 -8.64 0.44 -15.08
N ALA A 35 -8.26 0.47 -13.79
CA ALA A 35 -9.05 -0.15 -12.74
C ALA A 35 -10.47 0.44 -12.70
N THR A 36 -11.48 -0.43 -12.74
CA THR A 36 -12.90 -0.07 -12.67
C THR A 36 -13.55 -0.39 -11.32
N GLY A 37 -12.83 -1.08 -10.43
CA GLY A 37 -13.29 -1.42 -9.10
C GLY A 37 -12.19 -2.01 -8.23
N SER A 38 -12.34 -1.89 -6.92
CA SER A 38 -11.40 -2.41 -5.93
C SER A 38 -12.15 -2.99 -4.73
N ALA A 39 -11.63 -4.07 -4.16
CA ALA A 39 -12.12 -4.66 -2.92
C ALA A 39 -10.95 -4.82 -1.94
N ALA A 40 -11.21 -4.58 -0.65
CA ALA A 40 -10.21 -4.74 0.39
C ALA A 40 -10.87 -5.19 1.70
N VAL A 41 -10.15 -6.03 2.45
CA VAL A 41 -10.47 -6.35 3.85
C VAL A 41 -9.33 -5.86 4.73
N PHE A 42 -9.65 -5.53 5.98
CA PHE A 42 -8.70 -4.95 6.92
C PHE A 42 -8.69 -5.73 8.22
N THR A 43 -7.58 -5.62 8.98
CA THR A 43 -7.51 -6.22 10.32
C THR A 43 -8.65 -5.74 11.22
N ARG A 44 -9.11 -6.65 12.08
CA ARG A 44 -10.10 -6.41 13.15
C ARG A 44 -9.45 -6.03 14.49
N HIS A 45 -8.12 -5.93 14.53
CA HIS A 45 -7.38 -5.55 15.72
C HIS A 45 -7.82 -4.16 16.22
N LEU A 46 -7.86 -3.98 17.55
CA LEU A 46 -8.35 -2.75 18.19
C LEU A 46 -7.40 -1.55 17.98
N CYS A 47 -6.12 -1.82 17.74
CA CYS A 47 -5.11 -0.81 17.40
C CYS A 47 -4.59 -1.03 15.97
N PRO A 48 -5.32 -0.59 14.93
CA PRO A 48 -4.84 -0.66 13.54
C PRO A 48 -3.82 0.46 13.27
N ALA A 49 -2.84 0.18 12.41
CA ALA A 49 -1.87 1.19 11.94
C ALA A 49 -2.56 2.35 11.19
N ALA A 50 -1.86 3.47 11.07
CA ALA A 50 -2.39 4.66 10.42
C ALA A 50 -2.79 4.40 8.95
N CYS A 51 -2.00 3.60 8.22
CA CYS A 51 -2.27 3.25 6.81
C CYS A 51 -3.57 2.43 6.66
N VAL A 52 -3.88 1.56 7.62
CA VAL A 52 -5.13 0.78 7.63
C VAL A 52 -6.34 1.71 7.80
N ARG A 53 -6.25 2.69 8.72
CA ARG A 53 -7.32 3.66 8.93
C ARG A 53 -7.55 4.53 7.69
N TYR A 54 -6.46 5.03 7.10
CA TYR A 54 -6.50 5.84 5.88
C TYR A 54 -7.09 5.06 4.70
N THR A 55 -6.55 3.86 4.42
CA THR A 55 -7.01 3.04 3.29
C THR A 55 -8.49 2.68 3.45
N ARG A 56 -8.95 2.30 4.65
CA ARG A 56 -10.38 2.05 4.91
C ARG A 56 -11.26 3.28 4.62
N LYS A 57 -10.75 4.49 4.86
CA LYS A 57 -11.46 5.74 4.56
C LYS A 57 -11.58 5.97 3.04
N ILE A 58 -10.48 5.85 2.29
CA ILE A 58 -10.47 6.12 0.85
C ILE A 58 -11.10 5.00 0.01
N MET A 59 -11.15 3.76 0.51
CA MET A 59 -11.87 2.66 -0.16
C MET A 59 -13.37 2.94 -0.36
N LYS A 60 -13.95 3.91 0.36
CA LYS A 60 -15.32 4.38 0.14
C LYS A 60 -15.54 4.95 -1.28
N HIS A 61 -14.47 5.29 -2.00
CA HIS A 61 -14.53 5.74 -3.39
C HIS A 61 -14.59 4.57 -4.40
N ASN A 62 -14.65 3.31 -3.93
CA ASN A 62 -14.81 2.05 -4.67
C ASN A 62 -13.73 1.68 -5.71
N THR A 63 -12.93 2.64 -6.16
CA THR A 63 -11.87 2.42 -7.15
C THR A 63 -10.58 3.06 -6.70
N LEU A 64 -9.56 2.23 -6.47
CA LEU A 64 -8.18 2.66 -6.27
C LEU A 64 -7.37 2.19 -7.48
N LYS A 65 -6.61 3.12 -8.07
CA LYS A 65 -5.76 2.80 -9.22
C LYS A 65 -4.35 2.39 -8.81
N ALA A 66 -3.91 2.78 -7.62
CA ALA A 66 -2.57 2.51 -7.14
C ALA A 66 -2.58 2.05 -5.69
N ILE A 67 -1.60 1.22 -5.35
CA ILE A 67 -1.23 0.84 -3.99
C ILE A 67 0.24 1.20 -3.83
N ILE A 68 0.57 1.91 -2.76
CA ILE A 68 1.95 2.14 -2.33
C ILE A 68 2.15 1.35 -1.05
N VAL A 69 3.20 0.55 -0.99
CA VAL A 69 3.55 -0.26 0.18
C VAL A 69 4.98 0.00 0.58
N ASN A 70 5.22 0.14 1.87
CA ASN A 70 6.57 0.13 2.42
C ASN A 70 6.76 -1.09 3.33
N SER A 71 8.01 -1.41 3.61
CA SER A 71 8.39 -2.39 4.63
C SER A 71 9.53 -1.86 5.49
N GLY A 72 9.77 -2.47 6.66
CA GLY A 72 10.76 -1.99 7.63
C GLY A 72 10.21 -0.97 8.64
N ASN A 73 9.04 -0.36 8.38
CA ASN A 73 8.31 0.46 9.36
C ASN A 73 6.80 0.29 9.19
N ALA A 74 6.09 -0.10 10.25
CA ALA A 74 4.65 -0.36 10.22
C ALA A 74 3.77 0.90 10.31
N ASN A 75 4.33 2.04 10.71
CA ASN A 75 3.59 3.27 11.04
C ASN A 75 2.36 2.99 11.95
N ALA A 76 2.61 2.22 13.01
CA ALA A 76 1.61 1.81 14.01
C ALA A 76 1.91 2.48 15.36
N ALA A 77 0.86 2.86 16.09
CA ALA A 77 0.98 3.57 17.38
C ALA A 77 1.79 4.89 17.31
N THR A 78 1.82 5.54 16.14
CA THR A 78 2.56 6.78 15.84
C THR A 78 1.73 8.07 16.03
N GLY A 79 0.50 7.95 16.53
CA GLY A 79 -0.39 9.07 16.81
C GLY A 79 -0.72 9.93 15.59
N ASN A 80 -0.95 11.23 15.83
CA ASN A 80 -1.35 12.19 14.79
C ASN A 80 -0.27 12.36 13.71
N GLN A 81 1.01 12.22 14.06
CA GLN A 81 2.09 12.32 13.09
C GLN A 81 2.00 11.21 12.05
N GLY A 82 1.82 9.96 12.48
CA GLY A 82 1.65 8.84 11.55
C GLY A 82 0.39 8.93 10.68
N ASP A 83 -0.67 9.57 11.17
CA ASP A 83 -1.85 9.89 10.37
C ASP A 83 -1.59 11.01 9.34
N SER A 84 -0.66 11.92 9.63
CA SER A 84 -0.23 12.95 8.68
C SER A 84 0.69 12.37 7.61
N ASP A 85 1.64 11.50 8.00
CA ASP A 85 2.62 10.90 7.10
C ASP A 85 2.00 9.99 6.03
N ASN A 86 0.76 9.52 6.23
CA ASN A 86 0.04 8.66 5.27
C ASN A 86 -0.77 9.40 4.20
N LYS A 87 -1.04 10.70 4.38
CA LYS A 87 -1.96 11.44 3.49
C LYS A 87 -1.28 11.87 2.22
#